data_AF-A0A950P9A8-F1
#
_entry.id   AF-A0A950P9A8-F1
#
_cell.length_a   1.000
_cell.length_b   1.000
_cell.length_c   1.000
_cell.angle_alpha   90.00
_cell.angle_beta   90.00
_cell.angle_gamma   90.00
#
_symmetry.space_group_name_H-M   'P 1'
#
loop_
_entity.id
_entity.type
_entity.pdbx_description
1 polymer ?
#
loop_
_entity_poly.entity_id
_entity_poly.type
_entity_poly.pdbx_seq_one_letter_code
_entity_poly.pdbx_strand_id
1 'polypeptide(L)' 'PMQMSLEEALAYIEEDELVEVTPAAIRLRKRLLDINDRRRANRAAAAE' A
#
# COMPACT_ATOMS: atom_id res chain seq x y z
N PRO A 1 6.14 -6.82 -16.00
CA PRO A 1 5.77 -6.72 -14.57
C PRO A 1 6.76 -7.51 -13.73
N MET A 2 7.31 -6.90 -12.68
CA MET A 2 8.18 -7.60 -11.74
C MET A 2 7.29 -8.53 -10.91
N GLN A 3 7.60 -9.84 -10.93
CA GLN A 3 6.91 -10.80 -10.08
C GLN A 3 7.59 -10.78 -8.71
N MET A 4 6.81 -10.49 -7.67
CA MET A 4 7.28 -10.51 -6.28
C MET A 4 6.65 -11.71 -5.57
N SER A 5 7.43 -12.38 -4.74
CA SER A 5 6.90 -13.35 -3.77
C SER A 5 6.07 -12.64 -2.69
N LEU A 6 5.33 -13.42 -1.90
CA LEU A 6 4.59 -12.85 -0.76
C LEU A 6 5.54 -12.20 0.25
N GLU A 7 6.68 -12.83 0.51
CA GLU A 7 7.68 -12.35 1.46
C GLU A 7 8.34 -11.07 0.95
N GLU A 8 8.68 -11.02 -0.33
CA GLU A 8 9.22 -9.81 -0.97
C GLU A 8 8.21 -8.66 -0.97
N ALA A 9 6.93 -8.96 -1.22
CA ALA A 9 5.87 -7.96 -1.17
C ALA A 9 5.69 -7.40 0.24
N LEU A 10 5.69 -8.26 1.27
CA LEU A 10 5.60 -7.85 2.67
C LEU A 10 6.81 -7.04 3.14
N ALA A 11 8.00 -7.34 2.64
CA ALA A 11 9.20 -6.55 2.94
C ALA A 11 9.23 -5.19 2.22
N TYR A 12 8.49 -5.06 1.11
CA TYR A 12 8.47 -3.87 0.27
C TYR A 12 7.44 -2.82 0.69
N ILE A 13 6.34 -3.20 1.35
CA ILE A 13 5.26 -2.25 1.67
C ILE A 13 5.67 -1.16 2.67
N GLU A 14 5.09 0.02 2.50
CA GLU A 14 5.15 1.12 3.47
C GLU A 14 3.93 1.13 4.41
N GLU A 15 3.95 2.00 5.43
CA GLU A 15 2.86 2.11 6.42
C GLU A 15 1.52 2.58 5.84
N ASP A 16 1.52 3.29 4.71
CA ASP A 16 0.32 3.72 4.01
C ASP A 16 -0.13 2.74 2.91
N GLU A 17 0.45 1.54 2.87
CA GLU A 17 0.25 0.52 1.84
C GLU A 17 -0.26 -0.80 2.41
N LEU A 18 -0.79 -1.64 1.52
CA LEU A 18 -1.36 -2.94 1.82
C LEU A 18 -1.01 -3.95 0.73
N VAL A 19 -0.76 -5.19 1.15
CA VAL A 19 -0.68 -6.34 0.24
C VAL A 19 -2.05 -7.00 0.15
N GLU A 20 -2.66 -6.96 -1.02
CA GLU A 20 -3.86 -7.75 -1.32
C GLU A 20 -3.46 -9.13 -1.82
N VAL A 21 -3.84 -10.16 -1.06
CA VAL A 21 -3.55 -11.56 -1.38
C VAL A 21 -4.83 -12.26 -1.81
N THR A 22 -4.78 -12.86 -3.00
CA THR A 22 -5.83 -13.76 -3.51
C THR A 22 -5.17 -15.03 -4.04
N PRO A 23 -5.88 -16.17 -4.14
CA PRO A 23 -5.28 -17.41 -4.66
C PRO A 23 -4.69 -17.27 -6.07
N ALA A 24 -5.20 -16.33 -6.87
CA ALA A 24 -4.74 -16.10 -8.24
C ALA A 24 -3.62 -15.06 -8.35
N ALA A 25 -3.48 -14.15 -7.39
CA ALA A 25 -2.56 -13.03 -7.49
C ALA A 25 -2.27 -12.34 -6.15
N ILE A 26 -1.07 -11.77 -6.07
CA ILE A 26 -0.63 -10.85 -5.01
C ILE A 26 -0.50 -9.46 -5.63
N ARG A 27 -1.09 -8.43 -5.01
CA ARG A 27 -1.09 -7.05 -5.51
C ARG A 27 -0.74 -6.06 -4.40
N LEU A 28 0.06 -5.06 -4.73
CA LEU A 28 0.34 -3.92 -3.86
C LEU A 28 -0.69 -2.82 -4.08
N ARG A 29 -1.28 -2.28 -3.01
CA ARG A 29 -2.24 -1.17 -3.07
C ARG A 29 -1.98 -0.16 -1.96
N LYS A 30 -2.30 1.12 -2.22
CA LYS A 30 -2.37 2.12 -1.14
C LYS A 30 -3.57 1.83 -0.24
N ARG A 31 -3.39 2.07 1.07
CA ARG A 31 -4.45 1.99 2.08
C ARG A 31 -5.63 2.91 1.74
N LEU A 32 -5.31 4.12 1.30
CA LEU A 32 -6.28 5.07 0.75
C LEU A 32 -6.16 5.06 -0.78
N LEU A 33 -7.22 4.62 -1.45
CA LEU A 33 -7.26 4.53 -2.91
C LEU A 33 -7.42 5.90 -3.56
N ASP A 34 -8.23 6.78 -2.95
CA ASP A 34 -8.46 8.13 -3.46
C ASP A 34 -7.26 9.05 -3.17
N ILE A 35 -6.86 9.79 -4.19
CA ILE A 35 -5.68 10.67 -4.14
C ILE A 35 -5.91 11.84 -3.16
N ASN A 36 -7.13 12.38 -3.10
CA ASN A 36 -7.46 13.48 -2.21
C ASN A 36 -7.45 13.02 -0.76
N ASP A 37 -7.96 11.82 -0.49
CA ASP A 37 -7.94 11.24 0.85
C ASP A 37 -6.51 10.99 1.33
N ARG A 38 -5.62 10.49 0.44
CA ARG A 38 -4.18 10.40 0.73
C ARG A 38 -3.57 11.74 1.11
N ARG A 39 -3.84 12.79 0.31
CA ARG A 39 -3.29 14.13 0.58
C ARG A 39 -3.79 14.70 1.91
N ARG A 40 -5.05 14.43 2.27
CA ARG A 40 -5.62 14.83 3.57
C ARG A 40 -4.95 14.07 4.72
N ALA A 41 -4.80 12.76 4.60
CA ALA A 41 -4.14 11.93 5.60
C ALA A 41 -2.68 12.34 5.83
N ASN A 42 -1.91 12.58 4.77
CA ASN A 42 -0.51 13.01 4.87
C ASN A 42 -0.37 14.39 5.54
N ARG A 43 -1.32 15.31 5.31
CA ARG A 43 -1.33 16.62 6.00
C ARG A 43 -1.68 16.49 7.47
N ALA A 44 -2.63 15.62 7.83
CA ALA A 44 -2.98 15.37 9.21
C ALA A 44 -1.81 14.76 9.99
N ALA A 45 -1.14 13.77 9.40
CA ALA A 45 0.05 13.14 9.99
C ALA A 45 1.24 14.09 10.15
N ALA A 46 1.37 15.13 9.31
CA ALA A 46 2.43 16.13 9.43
C ALA A 46 2.14 17.23 10.47
N ALA A 47 0.90 17.32 10.97
CA ALA A 47 0.49 18.31 11.95
C ALA A 47 0.54 17.77 13.40
N GLU A 48 0.69 16.46 13.55
CA GLU A 48 0.98 15.76 14.81
C GLU A 48 2.49 15.63 15.03
#